data_AF-A0A1D2QF62-F1
#
_entry.id   AF-A0A1D2QF62-F1
#
_cell.length_a   1.000
_cell.length_b   1.000
_cell.length_c   1.000
_cell.angle_alpha   90.00
_cell.angle_beta   90.00
_cell.angle_gamma   90.00
#
_symmetry.space_group_name_H-M   'P 1'
#
loop_
_entity.id
_entity.type
_entity.pdbx_description
1 polymer ?
#
loop_
_entity_poly.entity_id
_entity_poly.type
_entity_poly.pdbx_seq_one_letter_code
_entity_poly.pdbx_strand_id
1 'polypeptide(L)'
;MVEQTTQDDARDALESAIEENPEEVARLMERLGLVNGVLDAVEVGTSALDDRMVAELAGTGETLAEAADGLATKETVELTESVGANGAELTEALETLVRLQKSGTLDELAALADLLPLASGALDDEMISTLVDAGSSLGEVADTASDPDTVRGMETVLQAVGDASDAESPPERVGVVGLLRATRDPEVQAGLGFVLAIAKALGRETWREPARK
;
A
#
# COMPACT_ATOMS: atom_id res chain seq x y z
N MET A 1 -76.87 49.10 -16.45
CA MET A 1 -78.02 48.17 -16.36
C MET A 1 -77.69 46.77 -16.88
N VAL A 2 -76.75 46.59 -17.83
CA VAL A 2 -76.32 45.24 -18.28
C VAL A 2 -75.40 44.53 -17.27
N GLU A 3 -74.51 45.26 -16.60
CA GLU A 3 -73.57 44.71 -15.60
C GLU A 3 -74.27 44.14 -14.35
N GLN A 4 -75.45 44.68 -13.99
CA GLN A 4 -76.25 44.19 -12.88
C GLN A 4 -76.93 42.86 -13.21
N THR A 5 -77.40 42.67 -14.44
CA THR A 5 -78.06 41.42 -14.86
C THR A 5 -77.08 40.25 -14.86
N THR A 6 -75.84 40.45 -15.33
CA THR A 6 -74.83 39.38 -15.36
C THR A 6 -74.35 38.97 -13.97
N GLN A 7 -74.37 39.90 -13.01
CA GLN A 7 -73.96 39.65 -11.64
C GLN A 7 -75.04 38.91 -10.85
N ASP A 8 -76.31 39.18 -11.14
CA ASP A 8 -77.45 38.42 -10.61
C ASP A 8 -77.49 36.99 -11.19
N ASP A 9 -77.29 36.82 -12.50
CA ASP A 9 -77.25 35.48 -13.13
C ASP A 9 -76.12 34.59 -12.56
N ALA A 10 -74.94 35.17 -12.29
CA ALA A 10 -73.83 34.46 -11.67
C ALA A 10 -74.10 34.09 -10.21
N ARG A 11 -74.85 34.93 -9.50
CA ARG A 11 -75.25 34.68 -8.12
C ARG A 11 -76.28 33.56 -8.03
N ASP A 12 -77.27 33.56 -8.91
CA ASP A 12 -78.31 32.52 -9.00
C ASP A 12 -77.70 31.16 -9.40
N ALA A 13 -76.74 31.16 -10.33
CA ALA A 13 -75.99 29.97 -10.71
C ALA A 13 -75.12 29.42 -9.57
N LEU A 14 -74.51 30.31 -8.78
CA LEU A 14 -73.74 29.94 -7.60
C LEU A 14 -74.66 29.39 -6.49
N GLU A 15 -75.82 30.00 -6.27
CA GLU A 15 -76.81 29.54 -5.29
C GLU A 15 -77.30 28.12 -5.64
N SER A 16 -77.62 27.87 -6.91
CA SER A 16 -77.98 26.53 -7.40
C SER A 16 -76.84 25.51 -7.21
N ALA A 17 -75.59 25.91 -7.52
CA ALA A 17 -74.43 25.04 -7.34
C ALA A 17 -74.13 24.72 -5.85
N ILE A 18 -74.42 25.67 -4.95
CA ILE A 18 -74.30 25.49 -3.49
C ILE A 18 -75.38 24.53 -2.97
N GLU A 19 -76.62 24.66 -3.45
CA GLU A 19 -77.71 23.76 -3.08
C GLU A 19 -77.46 22.32 -3.55
N GLU A 20 -76.90 22.15 -4.75
CA GLU A 20 -76.60 20.82 -5.29
C GLU A 20 -75.38 20.16 -4.64
N ASN A 21 -74.32 20.91 -4.30
CA ASN A 21 -73.04 20.35 -3.84
C ASN A 21 -72.42 21.11 -2.65
N PRO A 22 -73.10 21.16 -1.49
CA PRO A 22 -72.68 21.99 -0.35
C PRO A 22 -71.33 21.56 0.25
N GLU A 23 -71.02 20.26 0.26
CA GLU A 23 -69.76 19.74 0.83
C GLU A 23 -68.53 20.04 -0.04
N GLU A 24 -68.69 20.15 -1.35
CA GLU A 24 -67.60 20.50 -2.26
C GLU A 24 -67.28 21.99 -2.17
N VAL A 25 -68.31 22.83 -2.07
CA VAL A 25 -68.14 24.28 -1.85
C VAL A 25 -67.50 24.54 -0.49
N ALA A 26 -67.91 23.85 0.57
CA ALA A 26 -67.29 23.98 1.89
C ALA A 26 -65.78 23.63 1.87
N ARG A 27 -65.40 22.53 1.20
CA ARG A 27 -63.99 22.14 1.02
C ARG A 27 -63.19 23.13 0.18
N LEU A 28 -63.80 23.71 -0.85
CA LEU A 28 -63.16 24.76 -1.66
C LEU A 28 -62.92 26.03 -0.83
N MET A 29 -63.92 26.46 -0.05
CA MET A 29 -63.77 27.61 0.85
C MET A 29 -62.70 27.38 1.92
N GLU A 30 -62.61 26.17 2.47
CA GLU A 30 -61.56 25.80 3.42
C GLU A 30 -60.16 25.85 2.76
N ARG A 31 -60.01 25.32 1.53
CA ARG A 31 -58.76 25.44 0.77
C ARG A 31 -58.42 26.89 0.43
N LEU A 32 -59.40 27.71 0.06
CA LEU A 32 -59.18 29.13 -0.22
C LEU A 32 -58.81 29.90 1.05
N GLY A 33 -59.40 29.56 2.20
CA GLY A 33 -59.03 30.12 3.49
C GLY A 33 -57.59 29.77 3.88
N LEU A 34 -57.13 28.54 3.63
CA LEU A 34 -55.74 28.14 3.83
C LEU A 34 -54.78 28.91 2.90
N VAL A 35 -55.17 29.13 1.64
CA VAL A 35 -54.37 29.91 0.68
C VAL A 35 -54.28 31.37 1.11
N ASN A 36 -55.40 31.99 1.50
CA ASN A 36 -55.37 33.35 2.04
C ASN A 36 -54.52 33.44 3.31
N GLY A 37 -54.59 32.44 4.20
CA GLY A 37 -53.73 32.40 5.39
C GLY A 37 -52.24 32.33 5.06
N VAL A 38 -51.86 31.62 3.98
CA VAL A 38 -50.47 31.60 3.49
C VAL A 38 -50.10 32.95 2.86
N LEU A 39 -50.99 33.57 2.08
CA LEU A 39 -50.74 34.89 1.50
C LEU A 39 -50.59 35.97 2.57
N ASP A 40 -51.44 35.96 3.60
CA ASP A 40 -51.32 36.85 4.75
C ASP A 40 -50.02 36.61 5.52
N ALA A 41 -49.64 35.34 5.73
CA ALA A 41 -48.38 34.99 6.40
C ALA A 41 -47.16 35.42 5.58
N VAL A 42 -47.22 35.33 4.25
CA VAL A 42 -46.18 35.83 3.35
C VAL A 42 -46.16 37.35 3.37
N GLU A 43 -47.30 38.04 3.32
CA GLU A 43 -47.37 39.50 3.39
C GLU A 43 -46.80 40.02 4.72
N VAL A 44 -47.17 39.39 5.85
CA VAL A 44 -46.60 39.68 7.17
C VAL A 44 -45.11 39.36 7.22
N GLY A 45 -44.67 38.23 6.66
CA GLY A 45 -43.27 37.84 6.59
C GLY A 45 -42.44 38.82 5.75
N THR A 46 -42.98 39.28 4.62
CA THR A 46 -42.31 40.23 3.72
C THR A 46 -42.27 41.62 4.32
N SER A 47 -43.34 42.04 5.01
CA SER A 47 -43.37 43.30 5.76
C SER A 47 -42.52 43.28 7.04
N ALA A 48 -42.17 42.09 7.55
CA ALA A 48 -41.29 41.89 8.71
C ALA A 48 -39.82 41.69 8.34
N LEU A 49 -39.50 41.48 7.06
CA LEU A 49 -38.12 41.53 6.57
C LEU A 49 -37.62 42.97 6.72
N ASP A 50 -36.78 43.19 7.71
CA ASP A 50 -36.11 44.47 7.92
C ASP A 50 -34.96 44.65 6.91
N ASP A 51 -34.56 45.91 6.69
CA ASP A 51 -33.48 46.24 5.75
C ASP A 51 -32.17 45.51 6.07
N ARG A 52 -31.97 45.12 7.34
CA ARG A 52 -30.81 44.35 7.80
C ARG A 52 -30.84 42.93 7.28
N MET A 53 -31.97 42.23 7.40
CA MET A 53 -32.16 40.88 6.86
C MET A 53 -32.03 40.87 5.34
N VAL A 54 -32.52 41.90 4.64
CA VAL A 54 -32.34 42.04 3.19
C VAL A 54 -30.85 42.21 2.82
N ALA A 55 -30.12 43.05 3.55
CA ALA A 55 -28.68 43.26 3.32
C ALA A 55 -27.85 41.99 3.62
N GLU A 56 -28.20 41.24 4.66
CA GLU A 56 -27.52 39.98 5.01
C GLU A 56 -27.79 38.87 3.98
N LEU A 57 -29.03 38.79 3.47
CA LEU A 57 -29.38 37.89 2.38
C LEU A 57 -28.66 38.25 1.08
N ALA A 58 -28.58 39.55 0.76
CA ALA A 58 -27.84 40.03 -0.40
C ALA A 58 -26.34 39.71 -0.29
N GLY A 59 -25.72 39.93 0.88
CA GLY A 59 -24.32 39.58 1.13
C GLY A 59 -24.05 38.07 1.07
N THR A 60 -24.99 37.25 1.57
CA THR A 60 -24.92 35.79 1.44
C THR A 60 -25.06 35.35 -0.01
N GLY A 61 -25.97 35.99 -0.76
CA GLY A 61 -26.16 35.75 -2.19
C GLY A 61 -24.92 36.11 -3.01
N GLU A 62 -24.25 37.21 -2.68
CA GLU A 62 -23.01 37.64 -3.32
C GLU A 62 -21.85 36.68 -3.00
N THR A 63 -21.70 36.28 -1.73
CA THR A 63 -20.69 35.29 -1.31
C THR A 63 -20.93 33.93 -1.99
N LEU A 64 -22.20 33.51 -2.11
CA LEU A 64 -22.56 32.28 -2.80
C LEU A 64 -22.29 32.38 -4.30
N ALA A 65 -22.59 33.53 -4.92
CA ALA A 65 -22.31 33.78 -6.33
C ALA A 65 -20.81 33.79 -6.61
N GLU A 66 -20.02 34.40 -5.74
CA GLU A 66 -18.55 34.40 -5.82
C GLU A 66 -17.98 32.98 -5.64
N ALA A 67 -18.50 32.21 -4.67
CA ALA A 67 -18.14 30.80 -4.49
C ALA A 67 -18.54 29.95 -5.71
N ALA A 68 -19.71 30.20 -6.29
CA ALA A 68 -20.18 29.51 -7.49
C ALA A 68 -19.29 29.84 -8.70
N ASP A 69 -18.88 31.09 -8.86
CA ASP A 69 -17.95 31.50 -9.93
C ASP A 69 -16.56 30.87 -9.74
N GLY A 70 -16.08 30.81 -8.49
CA GLY A 70 -14.83 30.12 -8.14
C GLY A 70 -14.85 28.60 -8.39
N LEU A 71 -16.03 27.96 -8.30
CA LEU A 71 -16.23 26.55 -8.62
C LEU A 71 -16.55 26.30 -10.10
N ALA A 72 -17.02 27.31 -10.83
CA ALA A 72 -17.36 27.22 -12.25
C ALA A 72 -16.15 27.45 -13.18
N THR A 73 -14.94 27.45 -12.62
CA THR A 73 -13.71 27.54 -13.42
C THR A 73 -13.53 26.29 -14.30
N LYS A 74 -12.84 26.46 -15.42
CA LYS A 74 -12.58 25.34 -16.35
C LYS A 74 -11.79 24.23 -15.67
N GLU A 75 -10.82 24.61 -14.85
CA GLU A 75 -9.98 23.71 -14.08
C GLU A 75 -10.81 22.87 -13.09
N THR A 76 -11.79 23.48 -12.40
CA THR A 76 -12.69 22.75 -11.50
C THR A 76 -13.65 21.83 -12.27
N VAL A 77 -14.13 22.24 -13.45
CA VAL A 77 -14.96 21.38 -14.31
C VAL A 77 -14.16 20.18 -14.81
N GLU A 78 -12.94 20.38 -15.33
CA GLU A 78 -12.06 19.30 -15.78
C GLU A 78 -11.67 18.35 -14.62
N LEU A 79 -11.39 18.90 -13.44
CA LEU A 79 -11.14 18.10 -12.25
C LEU A 79 -12.37 17.28 -11.85
N THR A 80 -13.57 17.86 -11.91
CA THR A 80 -14.83 17.18 -11.59
C THR A 80 -15.13 16.07 -12.60
N GLU A 81 -14.87 16.29 -13.89
CA GLU A 81 -14.98 15.25 -14.92
C GLU A 81 -13.99 14.11 -14.65
N SER A 82 -12.74 14.42 -14.30
CA SER A 82 -11.72 13.41 -13.97
C SER A 82 -12.06 12.65 -12.68
N VAL A 83 -12.47 13.33 -11.61
CA VAL A 83 -12.89 12.70 -10.35
C VAL A 83 -14.15 11.87 -10.55
N GLY A 84 -15.12 12.35 -11.32
CA GLY A 84 -16.34 11.64 -11.65
C GLY A 84 -16.08 10.39 -12.51
N ALA A 85 -15.21 10.52 -13.52
CA ALA A 85 -14.81 9.41 -14.39
C ALA A 85 -14.08 8.30 -13.62
N ASN A 86 -13.35 8.63 -12.56
CA ASN A 86 -12.59 7.69 -11.72
C ASN A 86 -13.26 7.45 -10.35
N GLY A 87 -14.54 7.80 -10.20
CA GLY A 87 -15.20 7.85 -8.88
C GLY A 87 -15.31 6.49 -8.21
N ALA A 88 -15.50 5.43 -8.99
CA ALA A 88 -15.58 4.07 -8.47
C ALA A 88 -14.21 3.61 -7.94
N GLU A 89 -13.15 3.80 -8.72
CA GLU A 89 -11.77 3.45 -8.37
C GLU A 89 -11.27 4.27 -7.18
N LEU A 90 -11.57 5.58 -7.13
CA LEU A 90 -11.25 6.44 -6.00
C LEU A 90 -11.98 5.99 -4.73
N THR A 91 -13.24 5.58 -4.83
CA THR A 91 -14.01 5.06 -3.69
C THR A 91 -13.38 3.78 -3.16
N GLU A 92 -13.01 2.84 -4.04
CA GLU A 92 -12.34 1.58 -3.65
C GLU A 92 -10.97 1.84 -3.02
N ALA A 93 -10.20 2.78 -3.57
CA ALA A 93 -8.92 3.19 -3.02
C ALA A 93 -9.08 3.82 -1.61
N LEU A 94 -10.07 4.70 -1.44
CA LEU A 94 -10.39 5.31 -0.15
C LEU A 94 -10.88 4.27 0.86
N GLU A 95 -11.73 3.33 0.46
CA GLU A 95 -12.15 2.22 1.34
C GLU A 95 -10.96 1.37 1.76
N THR A 96 -10.02 1.13 0.86
CA THR A 96 -8.77 0.41 1.16
C THR A 96 -7.93 1.20 2.16
N LEU A 97 -7.72 2.50 1.95
CA LEU A 97 -6.99 3.37 2.89
C LEU A 97 -7.69 3.40 4.27
N VAL A 98 -9.01 3.51 4.31
CA VAL A 98 -9.80 3.47 5.56
C VAL A 98 -9.64 2.12 6.24
N ARG A 99 -9.64 1.02 5.49
CA ARG A 99 -9.42 -0.33 6.04
C ARG A 99 -8.03 -0.46 6.65
N LEU A 100 -7.00 0.03 5.95
CA LEU A 100 -5.61 0.02 6.40
C LEU A 100 -5.39 0.92 7.63
N GLN A 101 -6.07 2.07 7.69
CA GLN A 101 -6.05 2.93 8.88
C GLN A 101 -6.73 2.24 10.06
N LYS A 102 -7.89 1.61 9.84
CA LYS A 102 -8.63 0.90 10.90
C LYS A 102 -7.89 -0.32 11.43
N SER A 103 -7.12 -1.00 10.59
CA SER A 103 -6.28 -2.13 11.00
C SER A 103 -4.97 -1.69 11.66
N GLY A 104 -4.64 -0.39 11.68
CA GLY A 104 -3.36 0.13 12.17
C GLY A 104 -2.19 -0.09 11.20
N THR A 105 -2.42 -0.71 10.05
CA THR A 105 -1.38 -1.00 9.05
C THR A 105 -0.79 0.28 8.46
N LEU A 106 -1.60 1.34 8.32
CA LEU A 106 -1.09 2.63 7.86
C LEU A 106 -0.09 3.23 8.86
N ASP A 107 -0.33 3.05 10.17
CA ASP A 107 0.57 3.49 11.23
C ASP A 107 1.86 2.64 11.26
N GLU A 108 1.75 1.33 11.01
CA GLU A 108 2.91 0.44 10.86
C GLU A 108 3.78 0.82 9.64
N LEU A 109 3.16 1.17 8.51
CA LEU A 109 3.87 1.64 7.31
C LEU A 109 4.56 2.99 7.56
N ALA A 110 3.91 3.90 8.28
CA ALA A 110 4.53 5.15 8.70
C ALA A 110 5.72 4.91 9.63
N ALA A 111 5.57 4.03 10.62
CA ALA A 111 6.66 3.64 11.51
C ALA A 111 7.82 2.99 10.75
N LEU A 112 7.55 2.16 9.74
CA LEU A 112 8.58 1.59 8.86
C LEU A 112 9.26 2.67 8.03
N ALA A 113 8.51 3.66 7.52
CA ALA A 113 9.06 4.78 6.78
C ALA A 113 10.00 5.63 7.65
N ASP A 114 9.70 5.81 8.94
CA ASP A 114 10.58 6.49 9.89
C ASP A 114 11.88 5.72 10.16
N LEU A 115 11.88 4.39 9.95
CA LEU A 115 13.09 3.56 10.03
C LEU A 115 13.92 3.59 8.73
N LEU A 116 13.33 3.98 7.58
CA LEU A 116 14.05 4.01 6.29
C LEU A 116 15.31 4.89 6.33
N PRO A 117 15.33 6.09 6.95
CA PRO A 117 16.55 6.88 7.09
C PRO A 117 17.63 6.19 7.93
N LEU A 118 17.26 5.40 8.94
CA LEU A 118 18.22 4.63 9.74
C LEU A 118 18.77 3.43 8.95
N ALA A 119 17.93 2.76 8.17
CA ALA A 119 18.36 1.69 7.27
C ALA A 119 19.23 2.25 6.13
N SER A 120 18.85 3.38 5.56
CA SER A 120 19.59 4.05 4.48
C SER A 120 20.89 4.67 4.97
N GLY A 121 20.92 5.22 6.18
CA GLY A 121 22.13 5.76 6.80
C GLY A 121 23.01 4.68 7.45
N ALA A 122 22.52 3.45 7.61
CA ALA A 122 23.38 2.31 7.86
C ALA A 122 24.03 1.84 6.56
N LEU A 123 23.29 1.84 5.44
CA LEU A 123 23.78 1.57 4.07
C LEU A 123 24.62 2.73 3.51
N ASP A 124 25.54 3.26 4.30
CA ASP A 124 26.52 4.23 3.85
C ASP A 124 27.52 3.60 2.86
N ASP A 125 28.21 4.45 2.08
CA ASP A 125 29.24 4.04 1.11
C ASP A 125 30.33 3.14 1.73
N GLU A 126 30.62 3.31 3.02
CA GLU A 126 31.57 2.48 3.78
C GLU A 126 31.06 1.03 3.96
N MET A 127 29.76 0.86 4.23
CA MET A 127 29.14 -0.46 4.30
C MET A 127 29.01 -1.09 2.91
N ILE A 128 28.76 -0.29 1.87
CA ILE A 128 28.74 -0.75 0.47
C ILE A 128 30.14 -1.27 0.09
N SER A 129 31.21 -0.55 0.41
CA SER A 129 32.59 -1.02 0.17
C SER A 129 32.88 -2.30 0.93
N THR A 130 32.49 -2.38 2.21
CA THR A 130 32.68 -3.58 3.02
C THR A 130 31.93 -4.78 2.44
N LEU A 131 30.74 -4.57 1.89
CA LEU A 131 29.94 -5.63 1.27
C LEU A 131 30.51 -6.03 -0.10
N VAL A 132 31.05 -5.09 -0.86
CA VAL A 132 31.79 -5.36 -2.11
C VAL A 132 33.05 -6.15 -1.82
N ASP A 133 33.81 -5.81 -0.78
CA ASP A 133 35.00 -6.53 -0.35
C ASP A 133 34.66 -7.94 0.17
N ALA A 134 33.58 -8.06 0.95
CA ALA A 134 33.06 -9.34 1.38
C ALA A 134 32.57 -10.18 0.19
N GLY A 135 31.88 -9.58 -0.78
CA GLY A 135 31.43 -10.24 -2.00
C GLY A 135 32.59 -10.70 -2.88
N SER A 136 33.65 -9.89 -2.97
CA SER A 136 34.88 -10.22 -3.70
C SER A 136 35.62 -11.39 -3.05
N SER A 137 35.84 -11.33 -1.74
CA SER A 137 36.50 -12.42 -0.99
C SER A 137 35.69 -13.72 -1.01
N LEU A 138 34.36 -13.64 -0.91
CA LEU A 138 33.48 -14.81 -1.01
C LEU A 138 33.45 -15.35 -2.45
N GLY A 139 33.51 -14.47 -3.45
CA GLY A 139 33.64 -14.82 -4.87
C GLY A 139 34.95 -15.56 -5.16
N GLU A 140 36.08 -15.10 -4.62
CA GLU A 140 37.38 -15.75 -4.80
C GLU A 140 37.43 -17.15 -4.14
N VAL A 141 36.81 -17.29 -2.96
CA VAL A 141 36.64 -18.60 -2.31
C VAL A 141 35.72 -19.51 -3.13
N ALA A 142 34.62 -18.97 -3.67
CA ALA A 142 33.69 -19.73 -4.51
C ALA A 142 34.33 -20.19 -5.83
N ASP A 143 35.13 -19.35 -6.47
CA ASP A 143 35.90 -19.69 -7.66
C ASP A 143 36.93 -20.78 -7.36
N THR A 144 37.66 -20.67 -6.24
CA THR A 144 38.63 -21.69 -5.81
C THR A 144 37.94 -23.02 -5.49
N ALA A 145 36.77 -22.97 -4.86
CA ALA A 145 35.98 -24.16 -4.52
C ALA A 145 35.32 -24.80 -5.77
N SER A 146 35.06 -24.01 -6.80
CA SER A 146 34.49 -24.47 -8.08
C SER A 146 35.55 -24.88 -9.11
N ASP A 147 36.84 -24.67 -8.81
CA ASP A 147 37.93 -25.10 -9.66
C ASP A 147 37.84 -26.62 -9.91
N PRO A 148 37.86 -27.07 -11.18
CA PRO A 148 37.66 -28.47 -11.53
C PRO A 148 38.66 -29.44 -10.88
N ASP A 149 39.87 -29.00 -10.59
CA ASP A 149 40.90 -29.83 -9.95
C ASP A 149 40.70 -29.88 -8.43
N THR A 150 40.29 -28.78 -7.80
CA THR A 150 39.87 -28.75 -6.39
C THR A 150 38.66 -29.66 -6.16
N VAL A 151 37.61 -29.53 -6.99
CA VAL A 151 36.40 -30.36 -6.88
C VAL A 151 36.74 -31.84 -6.98
N ARG A 152 37.51 -32.23 -8.00
CA ARG A 152 37.90 -33.64 -8.22
C ARG A 152 38.74 -34.18 -7.06
N GLY A 153 39.64 -33.36 -6.51
CA GLY A 153 40.43 -33.72 -5.33
C GLY A 153 39.57 -33.96 -4.09
N MET A 154 38.58 -33.08 -3.86
CA MET A 154 37.63 -33.22 -2.76
C MET A 154 36.72 -34.44 -2.93
N GLU A 155 36.19 -34.69 -4.12
CA GLU A 155 35.40 -35.88 -4.43
C GLU A 155 36.20 -37.16 -4.14
N THR A 156 37.47 -37.19 -4.53
CA THR A 156 38.36 -38.35 -4.28
C THR A 156 38.54 -38.61 -2.78
N VAL A 157 38.75 -37.55 -1.98
CA VAL A 157 38.89 -37.68 -0.53
C VAL A 157 37.58 -38.11 0.12
N LEU A 158 36.46 -37.50 -0.27
CA LEU A 158 35.13 -37.84 0.28
C LEU A 158 34.73 -39.27 -0.07
N GLN A 159 35.02 -39.72 -1.29
CA GLN A 159 34.79 -41.09 -1.72
C GLN A 159 35.66 -42.06 -0.89
N ALA A 160 36.96 -41.78 -0.75
CA ALA A 160 37.84 -42.62 0.08
C ALA A 160 37.40 -42.70 1.55
N VAL A 161 36.86 -41.61 2.10
CA VAL A 161 36.28 -41.59 3.46
C VAL A 161 34.98 -42.41 3.50
N GLY A 162 34.13 -42.30 2.49
CA GLY A 162 32.91 -43.10 2.35
C GLY A 162 33.22 -44.59 2.30
N ASP A 163 34.16 -45.00 1.44
CA ASP A 163 34.61 -46.38 1.30
C ASP A 163 35.24 -46.91 2.60
N ALA A 164 36.03 -46.09 3.31
CA ALA A 164 36.65 -46.47 4.57
C ALA A 164 35.68 -46.51 5.76
N SER A 165 34.52 -45.83 5.66
CA SER A 165 33.49 -45.77 6.70
C SER A 165 32.33 -46.75 6.45
N ASP A 166 32.42 -47.55 5.39
CA ASP A 166 31.39 -48.53 5.03
C ASP A 166 31.20 -49.57 6.16
N ALA A 167 29.96 -49.68 6.63
CA ALA A 167 29.56 -50.59 7.71
C ALA A 167 29.56 -52.05 7.25
N GLU A 168 29.43 -52.31 5.95
CA GLU A 168 29.46 -53.67 5.38
C GLU A 168 30.89 -54.20 5.26
N SER A 169 31.87 -53.30 5.11
CA SER A 169 33.30 -53.63 4.97
C SER A 169 34.17 -52.81 5.92
N PRO A 170 34.06 -52.99 7.25
CA PRO A 170 34.82 -52.20 8.20
C PRO A 170 36.33 -52.44 8.07
N PRO A 171 37.18 -51.41 8.24
CA PRO A 171 38.61 -51.53 8.07
C PRO A 171 39.22 -52.53 9.07
N GLU A 172 40.18 -53.32 8.59
CA GLU A 172 40.86 -54.31 9.40
C GLU A 172 41.65 -53.67 10.57
N ARG A 173 41.55 -54.28 11.75
CA ARG A 173 42.31 -53.84 12.92
C ARG A 173 43.79 -54.20 12.73
N VAL A 174 44.62 -53.20 12.44
CA VAL A 174 46.07 -53.35 12.33
C VAL A 174 46.76 -53.28 13.69
N GLY A 175 47.54 -54.32 14.04
CA GLY A 175 48.46 -54.30 15.17
C GLY A 175 49.79 -53.60 14.85
N VAL A 176 50.67 -53.45 15.84
CA VAL A 176 51.98 -52.76 15.70
C VAL A 176 52.86 -53.29 14.56
N VAL A 177 52.88 -54.61 14.33
CA VAL A 177 53.61 -55.21 13.21
C VAL A 177 52.88 -54.97 11.87
N GLY A 178 51.55 -54.97 11.89
CA GLY A 178 50.72 -54.65 10.73
C GLY A 178 50.94 -53.22 10.26
N LEU A 179 51.07 -52.27 11.18
CA LEU A 179 51.39 -50.87 10.87
C LEU A 179 52.75 -50.71 10.18
N LEU A 180 53.80 -51.37 10.69
CA LEU A 180 55.12 -51.35 10.07
C LEU A 180 55.17 -52.03 8.70
N ARG A 181 54.28 -53.02 8.47
CA ARG A 181 54.14 -53.65 7.16
C ARG A 181 53.35 -52.76 6.21
N ALA A 182 52.30 -52.10 6.69
CA ALA A 182 51.47 -51.18 5.93
C ALA A 182 52.27 -49.99 5.41
N THR A 183 53.26 -49.47 6.14
CA THR A 183 54.13 -48.39 5.63
C THR A 183 55.03 -48.82 4.46
N ARG A 184 55.18 -50.12 4.20
CA ARG A 184 55.88 -50.67 3.03
C ARG A 184 54.94 -51.02 1.88
N ASP A 185 53.63 -50.89 2.09
CA ASP A 185 52.63 -51.11 1.07
C ASP A 185 52.61 -49.93 0.07
N PRO A 186 52.63 -50.18 -1.25
CA PRO A 186 52.70 -49.13 -2.25
C PRO A 186 51.47 -48.20 -2.25
N GLU A 187 50.28 -48.69 -1.90
CA GLU A 187 49.05 -47.90 -1.86
C GLU A 187 49.06 -46.96 -0.65
N VAL A 188 49.50 -47.47 0.50
CA VAL A 188 49.69 -46.67 1.72
C VAL A 188 50.77 -45.61 1.52
N GLN A 189 51.86 -45.93 0.82
CA GLN A 189 52.90 -44.95 0.50
C GLN A 189 52.39 -43.83 -0.39
N ALA A 190 51.54 -44.14 -1.39
CA ALA A 190 50.92 -43.12 -2.23
C ALA A 190 50.03 -42.17 -1.41
N GLY A 191 49.19 -42.71 -0.52
CA GLY A 191 48.36 -41.91 0.39
C GLY A 191 49.18 -41.04 1.34
N LEU A 192 50.22 -41.60 1.98
CA LEU A 192 51.14 -40.83 2.84
C LEU A 192 51.87 -39.74 2.06
N GLY A 193 52.27 -40.01 0.81
CA GLY A 193 52.87 -39.03 -0.09
C GLY A 193 51.94 -37.84 -0.37
N PHE A 194 50.66 -38.11 -0.60
CA PHE A 194 49.64 -37.06 -0.79
C PHE A 194 49.46 -36.19 0.45
N VAL A 195 49.36 -36.79 1.64
CA VAL A 195 49.26 -36.05 2.92
C VAL A 195 50.49 -35.17 3.15
N LEU A 196 51.68 -35.69 2.88
CA LEU A 196 52.93 -34.92 2.99
C LEU A 196 53.00 -33.78 1.96
N ALA A 197 52.44 -33.98 0.76
CA ALA A 197 52.36 -32.92 -0.25
C ALA A 197 51.45 -31.77 0.19
N ILE A 198 50.29 -32.07 0.78
CA ILE A 198 49.38 -31.07 1.38
C ILE A 198 50.10 -30.33 2.52
N ALA A 199 50.71 -31.06 3.45
CA ALA A 199 51.45 -30.47 4.57
C ALA A 199 52.58 -29.55 4.08
N LYS A 200 53.29 -29.94 3.02
CA LYS A 200 54.33 -29.12 2.38
C LYS A 200 53.77 -27.89 1.70
N ALA A 201 52.58 -27.95 1.09
CA ALA A 201 51.93 -26.79 0.49
C ALA A 201 51.50 -25.77 1.56
N LEU A 202 50.82 -26.23 2.62
CA LEU A 202 50.41 -25.41 3.75
C LEU A 202 51.61 -24.74 4.44
N GLY A 203 52.67 -25.52 4.71
CA GLY A 203 53.88 -25.00 5.31
C GLY A 203 54.56 -23.91 4.48
N ARG A 204 54.51 -23.99 3.15
CA ARG A 204 55.03 -22.92 2.27
C ARG A 204 54.20 -21.65 2.36
N GLU A 205 52.88 -21.76 2.51
CA GLU A 205 51.99 -20.60 2.64
C GLU A 205 52.21 -19.89 3.98
N THR A 206 52.24 -20.66 5.08
CA THR A 206 52.45 -20.12 6.43
C THR A 206 53.87 -19.62 6.67
N TRP A 207 54.87 -20.17 5.99
CA TRP A 207 56.28 -19.75 6.11
C TRP A 207 56.63 -18.53 5.25
N ARG A 208 55.79 -18.17 4.26
CA ARG A 208 56.01 -16.97 3.43
C ARG A 208 55.74 -15.65 4.16
N GLU A 209 55.19 -15.66 5.38
CA GLU A 209 55.30 -14.52 6.30
C GLU A 209 56.50 -14.74 7.24
N PRO A 210 57.59 -13.96 7.06
CA PRO A 210 57.65 -12.68 7.75
C PRO A 210 58.36 -11.55 6.97
N ALA A 211 57.67 -10.43 6.76
CA ALA A 211 58.23 -9.07 6.84
C ALA A 211 57.10 -8.04 6.96
N ARG A 212 56.48 -7.91 8.13
CA ARG A 212 55.79 -6.68 8.51
C ARG A 212 56.76 -5.76 9.24
N LYS A 213 57.35 -4.82 8.50
CA LYS A 213 57.30 -3.36 8.71
C LYS A 213 58.28 -2.69 7.75
#